data_AF-A0A3S4HT79-F1
#
_entry.id   AF-A0A3S4HT79-F1
#
_cell.length_a   1.000
_cell.length_b   1.000
_cell.length_c   1.000
_cell.angle_alpha   90.00
_cell.angle_beta   90.00
_cell.angle_gamma   90.00
#
_symmetry.space_group_name_H-M   'P 1'
#
loop_
_entity.id
_entity.type
_entity.pdbx_description
1 polymer ?
#
loop_
_entity_poly.entity_id
_entity_poly.type
_entity_poly.pdbx_seq_one_letter_code
_entity_poly.pdbx_strand_id
1 'polypeptide(L)' 'MKHVHSFILRYRRTLNSVQLSLDGGINWVNATLTSDGVWEYIWPTDLVENTYTLTVKATDVAGKHGDGNAQFYH' A
#
# COMPACT_ATOMS: atom_id res chain seq x y z
N MET A 1 11.74 0.16 17.51
CA MET A 1 10.74 1.23 17.30
C MET A 1 9.91 0.80 16.09
N LYS A 2 8.59 0.61 16.23
CA LYS A 2 7.76 0.09 15.13
C LYS A 2 7.51 1.23 14.14
N HIS A 3 8.23 1.25 13.03
CA HIS A 3 7.97 2.19 11.93
C HIS A 3 6.68 1.78 11.22
N VAL A 4 5.57 2.40 11.61
CA VAL A 4 4.29 2.27 10.92
C VAL A 4 4.33 3.21 9.71
N HIS A 5 4.58 2.67 8.51
CA HIS A 5 4.47 3.43 7.27
C HIS A 5 3.01 3.43 6.82
N SER A 6 2.21 4.34 7.40
CA SER A 6 0.83 4.56 6.95
C SER A 6 0.85 5.37 5.65
N PHE A 7 0.42 4.76 4.54
CA PHE A 7 0.23 5.46 3.27
C PHE A 7 -1.20 5.99 3.18
N ILE A 8 -1.39 7.32 3.23
CA ILE A 8 -2.72 7.93 3.16
C ILE A 8 -3.07 8.24 1.70
N LEU A 9 -3.87 7.37 1.06
CA LEU A 9 -4.55 7.68 -0.21
C LEU A 9 -5.86 8.42 0.05
N ARG A 10 -5.87 9.74 -0.14
CA ARG A 10 -7.11 10.55 -0.06
C ARG A 10 -7.92 10.45 -1.36
N TYR A 11 -8.40 9.25 -1.72
CA TYR A 11 -9.33 9.10 -2.84
C TYR A 11 -10.76 9.35 -2.37
N ARG A 12 -11.39 10.43 -2.87
CA ARG A 12 -12.74 10.86 -2.46
C ARG A 12 -13.87 10.04 -3.11
N ARG A 13 -13.55 8.93 -3.78
CA ARG A 13 -14.53 8.02 -4.38
C ARG A 13 -14.15 6.59 -4.03
N THR A 14 -15.08 5.92 -3.34
CA THR A 14 -15.22 4.47 -3.12
C THR A 14 -14.16 3.62 -3.83
N LEU A 15 -13.03 3.41 -3.15
CA LEU A 15 -12.07 2.39 -3.50
C LEU A 15 -12.63 1.02 -3.09
N ASN A 16 -12.50 0.02 -3.96
CA ASN A 16 -12.92 -1.35 -3.68
C ASN A 16 -11.76 -2.18 -3.10
N SER A 17 -10.53 -1.89 -3.53
CA SER A 17 -9.33 -2.54 -3.02
C SER A 17 -8.07 -1.70 -3.20
N VAL A 18 -7.11 -1.88 -2.31
CA VAL A 18 -5.73 -1.37 -2.45
C VAL A 18 -4.77 -2.53 -2.29
N GLN A 19 -3.84 -2.66 -3.22
CA GLN A 19 -2.81 -3.70 -3.24
C GLN A 19 -1.42 -3.06 -3.18
N LEU A 20 -0.51 -3.72 -2.50
CA LEU A 20 0.86 -3.26 -2.27
C LEU A 20 1.86 -4.32 -2.73
N SER A 21 3.02 -3.90 -3.22
CA SER A 21 4.08 -4.79 -3.67
C SER A 21 5.46 -4.19 -3.39
N LEU A 22 6.41 -5.02 -2.93
CA LEU A 22 7.81 -4.63 -2.70
C LEU A 22 8.77 -5.12 -3.80
N ASP A 23 8.28 -5.93 -4.73
CA ASP A 23 9.07 -6.60 -5.76
C ASP A 23 8.72 -6.12 -7.18
N GLY A 24 8.19 -4.89 -7.28
CA GLY A 24 7.86 -4.28 -8.57
C GLY A 24 6.60 -4.83 -9.22
N GLY A 25 5.70 -5.44 -8.43
CA GLY A 25 4.41 -5.93 -8.90
C GLY A 25 4.39 -7.41 -9.26
N ILE A 26 5.35 -8.21 -8.79
CA ILE A 26 5.38 -9.67 -8.94
C ILE A 26 4.46 -10.30 -7.90
N ASN A 27 4.63 -9.94 -6.62
CA ASN A 27 3.77 -10.35 -5.52
C ASN A 27 2.99 -9.13 -4.99
N TRP A 28 1.69 -9.34 -4.77
CA TRP A 28 0.76 -8.33 -4.28
C TRP A 28 0.12 -8.78 -2.97
N VAL A 29 0.06 -7.86 -2.02
CA VAL A 29 -0.66 -8.04 -0.76
C VAL A 29 -1.81 -7.04 -0.68
N ASN A 30 -2.93 -7.43 -0.08
CA ASN A 30 -4.08 -6.56 0.07
C ASN A 30 -3.95 -5.73 1.34
N ALA A 31 -4.06 -4.41 1.21
CA ALA A 31 -4.21 -3.51 2.34
C ALA A 31 -5.61 -3.64 2.94
N THR A 32 -5.74 -3.32 4.22
CA THR A 32 -7.01 -3.29 4.94
C THR A 32 -7.46 -1.84 5.10
N LEU A 33 -8.74 -1.56 4.82
CA LEU A 33 -9.34 -0.26 5.07
C LEU A 33 -9.64 -0.11 6.56
N THR A 34 -9.03 0.89 7.20
CA THR A 34 -9.29 1.24 8.59
C THR A 34 -10.57 2.06 8.71
N SER A 35 -11.10 2.17 9.94
CA SER A 35 -12.29 2.99 10.25
C SER A 35 -12.12 4.47 9.90
N ASP A 36 -10.88 4.95 9.86
CA ASP A 36 -10.52 6.34 9.53
C ASP A 36 -10.43 6.59 8.02
N GLY A 37 -10.75 5.59 7.20
CA GLY A 37 -10.69 5.70 5.74
C GLY A 37 -9.28 5.61 5.16
N VAL A 38 -8.34 5.02 5.91
CA VAL A 38 -6.94 4.84 5.49
C VAL A 38 -6.71 3.38 5.13
N TRP A 39 -5.94 3.11 4.08
CA TRP A 39 -5.56 1.75 3.72
C TRP A 39 -4.21 1.42 4.34
N GLU A 40 -4.15 0.33 5.11
CA GLU A 40 -2.96 -0.02 5.89
C GLU A 40 -2.59 -1.50 5.72
N TYR A 41 -1.30 -1.79 5.77
CA TYR A 41 -0.77 -3.15 5.74
C TYR A 41 0.50 -3.25 6.57
N ILE A 42 0.62 -4.31 7.36
CA ILE A 42 1.78 -4.58 8.20
C ILE A 42 2.48 -5.81 7.63
N TRP A 43 3.73 -5.64 7.20
CA TRP A 43 4.57 -6.76 6.79
C TRP A 43 4.88 -7.64 8.02
N PRO A 44 4.63 -8.96 7.96
CA PRO A 44 4.84 -9.85 9.11
C PRO A 44 6.32 -10.13 9.37
N THR A 45 7.16 -9.91 8.36
CA THR A 45 8.61 -10.09 8.43
C THR A 45 9.30 -8.76 8.63
N ASP A 46 10.28 -8.74 9.52
CA ASP A 46 11.23 -7.64 9.58
C ASP A 46 11.92 -7.54 8.21
N LEU A 47 11.93 -6.32 7.66
CA LEU A 47 12.68 -6.03 6.46
C LEU A 47 14.15 -5.86 6.84
N VAL A 48 15.07 -6.09 5.91
CA VAL A 48 16.50 -5.81 6.15
C VAL A 48 16.72 -4.31 5.97
N GLU A 49 17.71 -3.71 6.63
CA GLU A 49 18.06 -2.31 6.39
C GLU A 49 18.44 -2.10 4.92
N ASN A 50 17.50 -1.54 4.14
CA ASN A 50 17.64 -1.32 2.72
C ASN A 50 16.59 -0.31 2.22
N THR A 51 16.83 0.24 1.04
CA THR A 51 15.83 1.02 0.32
C THR A 51 14.87 0.08 -0.39
N TYR A 52 13.58 0.21 -0.05
CA TYR A 52 12.51 -0.52 -0.70
C TYR A 52 11.67 0.40 -1.58
N THR A 53 11.23 -0.15 -2.71
CA THR A 53 10.32 0.49 -3.63
C THR A 53 8.95 -0.16 -3.47
N LEU A 54 8.01 0.58 -2.89
CA LEU A 54 6.63 0.15 -2.72
C LEU A 54 5.81 0.55 -3.96
N THR A 55 5.32 -0.43 -4.68
CA THR A 55 4.33 -0.22 -5.74
C THR A 55 2.94 -0.36 -5.14
N VAL A 56 2.08 0.61 -5.42
CA VAL A 56 0.70 0.68 -4.93
C VAL A 56 -0.24 0.62 -6.12
N LYS A 57 -1.25 -0.26 -6.05
CA LYS A 57 -2.33 -0.37 -7.02
C LYS A 57 -3.67 -0.21 -6.30
N ALA A 58 -4.37 0.88 -6.59
CA ALA A 58 -5.71 1.13 -6.08
C ALA A 58 -6.75 0.84 -7.17
N THR A 59 -7.82 0.14 -6.81
CA THR A 59 -8.95 -0.13 -7.72
C THR A 59 -10.21 0.50 -7.16
N ASP A 60 -10.85 1.37 -7.94
CA ASP A 60 -12.13 1.96 -7.58
C ASP A 60 -13.31 1.01 -7.85
N VAL A 61 -14.49 1.31 -7.29
CA VAL A 61 -15.72 0.52 -7.55
C VAL A 61 -16.14 0.47 -9.02
N ALA A 62 -15.67 1.41 -9.84
CA ALA A 62 -15.91 1.42 -11.28
C ALA A 62 -14.85 0.62 -12.06
N GLY A 63 -13.91 -0.03 -11.36
CA GLY A 63 -12.83 -0.82 -11.94
C GLY A 63 -11.68 0.03 -12.52
N LYS A 64 -11.61 1.33 -12.21
CA LYS A 64 -10.45 2.14 -12.62
C LYS A 64 -9.27 1.87 -11.70
N HIS A 65 -8.11 1.71 -12.30
CA HIS A 65 -6.86 1.47 -11.61
C HIS A 65 -6.03 2.75 -11.53
N GLY A 66 -5.54 3.06 -10.34
CA GLY A 66 -4.51 4.08 -10.13
C GLY A 66 -3.26 3.40 -9.59
N ASP A 67 -2.15 3.56 -10.28
CA ASP A 67 -0.84 3.04 -9.87
C ASP A 67 0.01 4.18 -9.30
N GLY A 68 0.74 3.88 -8.23
CA GLY A 68 1.65 4.83 -7.57
C GLY A 68 2.89 4.12 -7.06
N ASN A 69 3.96 4.88 -6.87
CA ASN A 69 5.19 4.37 -6.30
C ASN A 69 5.64 5.23 -5.12
N ALA A 70 6.12 4.60 -4.07
CA ALA A 70 6.70 5.25 -2.91
C ALA A 70 8.00 4.55 -2.53
N GLN A 71 9.05 5.31 -2.21
CA GLN A 71 10.29 4.77 -1.69
C GLN A 71 10.35 4.97 -0.18
N PHE A 72 10.84 3.97 0.53
CA PHE A 72 11.10 4.08 1.96
C PHE A 72 12.40 3.33 2.32
N TYR A 73 13.06 3.82 3.35
CA TYR A 73 14.22 3.19 3.96
C TYR A 73 13.74 2.44 5.21
N HIS A 74 14.14 1.17 5.35
CA HIS A 74 13.96 0.41 6.57
C HIS A 74 15.23 0.43 7.39
#